data_AF-A0A7Y7B2V4-F1
#
_entry.id   AF-A0A7Y7B2V4-F1
#
_cell.length_a   1.000
_cell.length_b   1.000
_cell.length_c   1.000
_cell.angle_alpha   90.00
_cell.angle_beta   90.00
_cell.angle_gamma   90.00
#
_symmetry.space_group_name_H-M   'P 1'
#
loop_
_entity.id
_entity.type
_entity.pdbx_description
1 polymer ?
#
loop_
_entity_poly.entity_id
_entity_poly.type
_entity_poly.pdbx_seq_one_letter_code
_entity_poly.pdbx_strand_id
1 'polypeptide(L)'
;MTTHAVEAAAVALHRGMWTPIPEELTLASEFFARREQLEQRLLPGMPPCRTPQGWVTQHVLWLEDAARVADELLALWRDYLPGSHMVVLLQAYADHARRVGPLAQQLTRAWATERPGSCSHQETVWWEDWHLPAEQRRQLDELTHSTIVIGSVMVSALSQAGY
;
A
#
# COMPACT_ATOMS: atom_id res chain seq x y z
N MET A 1 11.93 9.85 10.34
CA MET A 1 10.88 10.39 11.24
C MET A 1 9.59 9.57 11.25
N THR A 2 9.19 8.91 10.15
CA THR A 2 7.91 8.17 10.06
C THR A 2 7.77 6.99 11.02
N THR A 3 8.81 6.16 11.20
CA THR A 3 8.76 4.98 12.08
C THR A 3 8.44 5.32 13.54
N HIS A 4 9.08 6.36 14.09
CA HIS A 4 8.83 6.83 15.46
C HIS A 4 7.39 7.33 15.64
N ALA A 5 6.79 7.91 14.60
CA ALA A 5 5.42 8.42 14.67
C ALA A 5 4.37 7.29 14.68
N VAL A 6 4.62 6.22 13.91
CA VAL A 6 3.80 5.00 13.92
C VAL A 6 3.88 4.30 15.27
N GLU A 7 5.09 4.12 15.81
CA GLU A 7 5.30 3.55 17.14
C GLU A 7 4.63 4.39 18.23
N ALA A 8 4.77 5.73 18.17
CA ALA A 8 4.11 6.62 19.10
C ALA A 8 2.58 6.49 19.06
N ALA A 9 1.98 6.43 17.86
CA ALA A 9 0.54 6.23 17.70
C ALA A 9 0.09 4.86 18.25
N ALA A 10 0.84 3.79 17.97
CA ALA A 10 0.55 2.46 18.49
C ALA A 10 0.62 2.41 20.03
N VAL A 11 1.65 3.02 20.62
CA VAL A 11 1.80 3.13 22.08
C VAL A 11 0.69 3.99 22.68
N ALA A 12 0.33 5.11 22.04
CA ALA A 12 -0.73 5.99 22.51
C ALA A 12 -2.09 5.27 22.51
N LEU A 13 -2.40 4.53 21.44
CA LEU A 13 -3.61 3.72 21.35
C LEU A 13 -3.64 2.64 22.45
N HIS A 14 -2.57 1.84 22.58
CA HIS A 14 -2.54 0.73 23.53
C HIS A 14 -2.60 1.19 25.00
N ARG A 15 -2.04 2.36 25.31
CA ARG A 15 -2.08 2.94 26.66
C ARG A 15 -3.34 3.78 26.94
N GLY A 16 -4.27 3.87 26.00
CA GLY A 16 -5.46 4.71 26.11
C GLY A 16 -5.16 6.21 26.17
N MET A 17 -3.97 6.63 25.73
CA MET A 17 -3.60 8.05 25.62
C MET A 17 -4.14 8.69 24.34
N TRP A 18 -4.48 7.86 23.34
CA TRP A 18 -5.24 8.25 22.17
C TRP A 18 -6.49 7.37 22.08
N THR A 19 -7.65 8.02 22.08
CA THR A 19 -8.94 7.41 21.76
C THR A 19 -9.40 8.01 20.43
N PRO A 20 -9.52 7.20 19.36
CA PRO A 20 -9.93 7.72 18.06
C PRO A 20 -11.30 8.39 18.11
N ILE A 21 -11.42 9.58 17.53
CA ILE A 21 -12.70 10.27 17.38
C ILE A 21 -13.46 9.77 16.13
N PRO A 22 -14.78 9.99 16.01
CA PRO A 22 -15.57 9.50 14.88
C PRO A 22 -15.03 9.89 13.49
N GLU A 23 -14.47 11.10 13.37
CA GLU A 23 -13.86 11.60 12.14
C GLU A 23 -12.58 10.82 11.76
N GLU A 24 -11.75 10.48 12.74
CA GLU A 24 -10.56 9.63 12.52
C GLU A 24 -10.96 8.21 12.11
N LEU A 25 -12.00 7.66 12.74
CA LEU A 25 -12.53 6.35 12.39
C LEU A 25 -13.12 6.35 10.98
N THR A 26 -13.86 7.39 10.61
CA THR A 26 -14.42 7.57 9.26
C THR A 26 -13.30 7.60 8.21
N LEU A 27 -12.23 8.36 8.46
CA LEU A 27 -11.06 8.41 7.58
C LEU A 27 -10.44 7.01 7.39
N ALA A 28 -10.23 6.28 8.47
CA ALA A 28 -9.62 4.94 8.40
C ALA A 28 -10.52 3.93 7.67
N SER A 29 -11.81 3.90 8.01
CA SER A 29 -12.80 3.04 7.34
C SER A 29 -12.90 3.35 5.86
N GLU A 30 -12.92 4.64 5.48
CA GLU A 30 -12.97 5.06 4.09
C GLU A 30 -11.71 4.64 3.33
N PHE A 31 -10.53 4.80 3.94
CA PHE A 31 -9.28 4.31 3.36
C PHE A 31 -9.32 2.81 3.07
N PHE A 32 -9.70 2.00 4.05
CA PHE A 32 -9.76 0.54 3.87
C PHE A 32 -10.82 0.13 2.85
N ALA A 33 -12.00 0.75 2.86
CA ALA A 33 -13.05 0.46 1.89
C ALA A 33 -12.61 0.77 0.45
N ARG A 34 -11.99 1.95 0.23
CA ARG A 34 -11.47 2.31 -1.10
C ARG A 34 -10.32 1.41 -1.53
N ARG A 35 -9.43 1.05 -0.59
CA ARG A 35 -8.28 0.16 -0.85
C ARG A 35 -8.72 -1.26 -1.22
N GLU A 36 -9.77 -1.78 -0.59
CA GLU A 36 -10.33 -3.11 -0.90
C GLU A 36 -11.02 -3.17 -2.27
N GLN A 37 -11.51 -2.04 -2.76
CA GLN A 37 -12.09 -1.90 -4.09
C GLN A 37 -11.05 -1.75 -5.20
N LEU A 38 -9.75 -1.64 -4.87
CA LEU A 38 -8.69 -1.54 -5.87
C LEU A 38 -8.55 -2.85 -6.65
N GLU A 39 -8.76 -2.77 -7.96
CA GLU A 39 -8.46 -3.87 -8.87
C GLU A 39 -6.94 -4.04 -9.01
N GLN A 40 -6.47 -5.29 -8.94
CA GLN A 40 -5.08 -5.60 -9.22
C GLN A 40 -4.82 -5.48 -10.74
N ARG A 41 -4.22 -4.36 -11.14
CA ARG A 41 -3.90 -4.07 -12.54
C ARG A 41 -2.93 -5.09 -13.12
N LEU A 42 -3.28 -5.64 -14.28
CA LEU A 42 -2.35 -6.38 -15.12
C LEU A 42 -1.67 -5.44 -16.12
N LEU A 43 -0.41 -5.70 -16.42
CA LEU A 43 0.22 -5.09 -17.58
C LEU A 43 -0.41 -5.61 -18.88
N PRO A 44 -0.47 -4.83 -19.97
CA PRO A 44 -1.13 -5.24 -21.20
C PRO A 44 -0.60 -6.57 -21.74
N GLY A 45 -1.48 -7.55 -21.98
CA GLY A 45 -1.08 -8.88 -22.48
C GLY A 45 -0.46 -9.82 -21.44
N MET A 46 -0.32 -9.38 -20.18
CA MET A 46 0.07 -10.24 -19.06
C MET A 46 -1.10 -11.18 -18.73
N PRO A 47 -0.89 -12.51 -18.65
CA PRO A 47 -1.95 -13.44 -18.29
C PRO A 47 -2.34 -13.27 -16.81
N PRO A 48 -3.55 -13.67 -16.40
CA PRO A 48 -3.90 -13.73 -14.98
C PRO A 48 -2.96 -14.66 -14.24
N CYS A 49 -2.57 -14.29 -13.02
CA CYS A 49 -1.77 -15.15 -12.17
C CYS A 49 -2.60 -16.35 -11.69
N ARG A 50 -1.96 -17.53 -11.59
CA ARG A 50 -2.63 -18.75 -11.12
C ARG A 50 -2.61 -18.90 -9.60
N THR A 51 -1.79 -18.10 -8.92
CA THR A 51 -1.64 -18.14 -7.47
C THR A 51 -2.48 -17.04 -6.82
N PRO A 52 -3.01 -17.26 -5.61
CA PRO A 52 -3.75 -16.23 -4.87
C PRO A 52 -2.94 -14.97 -4.58
N GLN A 53 -1.62 -15.08 -4.52
CA GLN A 53 -0.70 -13.97 -4.24
C GLN A 53 -0.59 -12.98 -5.41
N GLY A 54 -0.99 -13.38 -6.62
CA GLY A 54 -0.81 -12.56 -7.81
C GLY A 54 0.65 -12.49 -8.29
N TRP A 55 0.87 -11.75 -9.37
CA TRP A 55 2.21 -11.41 -9.85
C TRP A 55 2.86 -10.37 -8.95
N VAL A 56 4.19 -10.38 -8.84
CA VAL A 56 4.92 -9.36 -8.05
C VAL A 56 4.68 -7.97 -8.65
N THR A 57 4.62 -7.88 -9.98
CA THR A 57 4.31 -6.65 -10.70
C THR A 57 2.90 -6.15 -10.41
N GLN A 58 1.91 -7.05 -10.29
CA GLN A 58 0.55 -6.66 -9.89
C GLN A 58 0.55 -6.06 -8.48
N HIS A 59 1.30 -6.66 -7.55
CA HIS A 59 1.42 -6.14 -6.18
C HIS A 59 2.07 -4.75 -6.14
N VAL A 60 3.15 -4.54 -6.91
CA VAL A 60 3.80 -3.23 -7.06
C VAL A 60 2.82 -2.17 -7.58
N LEU A 61 2.05 -2.50 -8.61
CA LEU A 61 1.05 -1.59 -9.18
C LEU A 61 -0.11 -1.31 -8.21
N TRP A 62 -0.52 -2.31 -7.44
CA TRP A 62 -1.55 -2.15 -6.42
C TRP A 62 -1.07 -1.26 -5.26
N LEU A 63 0.19 -1.39 -4.82
CA LEU A 63 0.76 -0.50 -3.80
C LEU A 63 0.84 0.95 -4.29
N GLU A 64 1.14 1.18 -5.56
CA GLU A 64 1.10 2.51 -6.19
C GLU A 64 -0.32 3.11 -6.12
N ASP A 65 -1.35 2.32 -6.41
CA ASP A 65 -2.74 2.76 -6.34
C ASP A 65 -3.21 3.00 -4.90
N ALA A 66 -2.80 2.13 -3.96
CA ALA A 66 -3.09 2.29 -2.54
C ALA A 66 -2.46 3.56 -1.97
N ALA A 67 -1.24 3.92 -2.40
CA ALA A 67 -0.61 5.19 -2.05
C ALA A 67 -1.42 6.38 -2.57
N ARG A 68 -1.95 6.29 -3.79
CA ARG A 68 -2.80 7.34 -4.38
C ARG A 68 -4.10 7.54 -3.61
N VAL A 69 -4.77 6.46 -3.22
CA VAL A 69 -5.98 6.52 -2.37
C VAL A 69 -5.67 7.21 -1.04
N ALA A 70 -4.54 6.86 -0.40
CA ALA A 70 -4.13 7.52 0.83
C ALA A 70 -3.85 9.01 0.62
N ASP A 71 -3.15 9.37 -0.47
CA ASP A 71 -2.85 10.77 -0.82
C ASP A 71 -4.11 11.60 -1.09
N GLU A 72 -5.10 11.04 -1.78
CA GLU A 72 -6.40 11.68 -2.02
C GLU A 72 -7.14 11.96 -0.71
N LEU A 73 -7.18 10.98 0.21
CA LEU A 73 -7.81 11.17 1.52
C LEU A 73 -7.03 12.17 2.38
N LEU A 74 -5.71 12.11 2.38
CA LEU A 74 -4.89 13.08 3.11
C LEU A 74 -5.12 14.52 2.61
N ALA A 75 -5.31 14.71 1.31
CA ALA A 75 -5.62 16.03 0.75
C ALA A 75 -6.98 16.59 1.24
N LEU A 76 -7.94 15.71 1.55
CA LEU A 76 -9.27 16.10 2.05
C LEU A 76 -9.28 16.32 3.56
N TRP A 77 -8.55 15.49 4.32
CA TRP A 77 -8.73 15.37 5.77
C TRP A 77 -7.63 16.04 6.60
N ARG A 78 -6.43 16.27 6.05
CA ARG A 78 -5.27 16.73 6.83
C ARG A 78 -5.51 18.06 7.52
N ASP A 79 -6.13 19.02 6.83
CA ASP A 79 -6.39 20.35 7.39
C ASP A 79 -7.58 20.35 8.35
N TYR A 80 -8.49 19.38 8.22
CA TYR A 80 -9.64 19.20 9.09
C TYR A 80 -9.29 18.49 10.41
N LEU A 81 -8.25 17.65 10.41
CA LEU A 81 -7.78 16.87 11.57
C LEU A 81 -6.31 17.17 11.91
N PRO A 82 -5.97 18.42 12.30
CA PRO A 82 -4.58 18.79 12.58
C PRO A 82 -4.04 18.02 13.79
N GLY A 83 -2.88 17.38 13.62
CA GLY A 83 -2.22 16.62 14.69
C GLY A 83 -2.85 15.26 15.01
N SER A 84 -3.83 14.81 14.23
CA SER A 84 -4.45 13.49 14.37
C SER A 84 -3.42 12.36 14.20
N HIS A 85 -3.46 11.39 15.13
CA HIS A 85 -2.68 10.16 15.01
C HIS A 85 -3.11 9.35 13.78
N MET A 86 -4.40 9.34 13.44
CA MET A 86 -4.88 8.66 12.25
C MET A 86 -4.34 9.27 10.95
N VAL A 87 -4.33 10.60 10.84
CA VAL A 87 -3.72 11.30 9.70
C VAL A 87 -2.22 10.98 9.61
N VAL A 88 -1.51 10.93 10.74
CA VAL A 88 -0.09 10.56 10.78
C VAL A 88 0.14 9.12 10.33
N LEU A 89 -0.70 8.18 10.75
CA LEU A 89 -0.62 6.78 10.33
C LEU A 89 -0.91 6.63 8.83
N LEU A 90 -1.95 7.29 8.32
CA LEU A 90 -2.27 7.27 6.89
C LEU A 90 -1.16 7.92 6.05
N GLN A 91 -0.56 9.01 6.53
CA GLN A 91 0.62 9.62 5.91
C GLN A 91 1.79 8.65 5.86
N ALA A 92 2.09 7.98 6.99
CA ALA A 92 3.15 6.98 7.03
C ALA A 92 2.88 5.83 6.06
N TYR A 93 1.62 5.36 5.98
CA TYR A 93 1.23 4.34 5.00
C TYR A 93 1.52 4.81 3.58
N ALA A 94 1.04 6.00 3.21
CA ALA A 94 1.24 6.60 1.89
C ALA A 94 2.72 6.75 1.56
N ASP A 95 3.53 7.25 2.49
CA ASP A 95 4.96 7.46 2.30
C ASP A 95 5.75 6.16 2.11
N HIS A 96 5.32 5.07 2.78
CA HIS A 96 5.92 3.75 2.57
C HIS A 96 5.48 3.15 1.23
N ALA A 97 4.18 3.17 0.93
CA ALA A 97 3.65 2.63 -0.31
C ALA A 97 4.20 3.37 -1.54
N ARG A 98 4.31 4.71 -1.51
CA ARG A 98 4.80 5.54 -2.62
C ARG A 98 6.24 5.22 -3.04
N ARG A 99 7.05 4.59 -2.18
CA ARG A 99 8.42 4.16 -2.53
C ARG A 99 8.46 3.14 -3.67
N VAL A 100 7.35 2.45 -3.95
CA VAL A 100 7.26 1.56 -5.12
C VAL A 100 7.13 2.32 -6.45
N GLY A 101 6.80 3.61 -6.45
CA GLY A 101 6.51 4.40 -7.65
C GLY A 101 7.60 4.34 -8.73
N PRO A 102 8.88 4.56 -8.41
CA PRO A 102 9.96 4.42 -9.39
C PRO A 102 10.03 3.02 -10.02
N LEU A 103 9.82 1.96 -9.21
CA LEU A 103 9.82 0.58 -9.69
C LEU A 103 8.58 0.30 -10.56
N ALA A 104 7.40 0.76 -10.15
CA ALA A 104 6.17 0.62 -10.94
C ALA A 104 6.32 1.23 -12.33
N GLN A 105 6.90 2.43 -12.41
CA GLN A 105 7.20 3.09 -13.68
C GLN A 105 8.24 2.33 -14.50
N GLN A 106 9.31 1.82 -13.88
CA GLN A 106 10.32 1.01 -14.55
C GLN A 106 9.70 -0.25 -15.15
N LEU A 107 8.94 -1.02 -14.37
CA LEU A 107 8.30 -2.26 -14.82
C LEU A 107 7.32 -2.00 -15.96
N THR A 108 6.52 -0.93 -15.85
CA THR A 108 5.58 -0.54 -16.92
C THR A 108 6.31 -0.21 -18.22
N ARG A 109 7.41 0.56 -18.15
CA ARG A 109 8.21 0.91 -19.34
C ARG A 109 8.93 -0.30 -19.93
N ALA A 110 9.53 -1.13 -19.09
CA ALA A 110 10.23 -2.34 -19.52
C ALA A 110 9.26 -3.30 -20.22
N TRP A 111 8.08 -3.52 -19.64
CA TRP A 111 7.04 -4.35 -20.25
C TRP A 111 6.57 -3.80 -21.59
N ALA A 112 6.25 -2.51 -21.66
CA ALA A 112 5.81 -1.88 -22.90
C ALA A 112 6.86 -1.95 -24.02
N THR A 113 8.15 -1.92 -23.66
CA THR A 113 9.27 -1.98 -24.61
C THR A 113 9.55 -3.41 -25.08
N GLU A 114 9.51 -4.37 -24.17
CA GLU A 114 9.96 -5.75 -24.43
C GLU A 114 8.81 -6.70 -24.81
N ARG A 115 7.58 -6.38 -24.41
CA ARG A 115 6.42 -7.28 -24.50
C ARG A 115 5.13 -6.54 -24.94
N PRO A 116 5.03 -6.12 -26.20
CA PRO A 116 3.81 -5.48 -26.71
C PRO A 116 2.66 -6.45 -27.04
N GLY A 117 2.81 -7.76 -26.80
CA GLY A 117 1.82 -8.80 -27.14
C GLY A 117 1.51 -9.75 -25.98
N SER A 118 0.54 -10.65 -26.20
CA SER A 118 0.19 -11.70 -25.21
C SER A 118 1.36 -12.63 -24.95
N CYS A 119 1.63 -12.93 -23.69
CA CYS A 119 2.67 -13.88 -23.29
C CYS A 119 2.11 -15.02 -22.43
N SER A 120 2.85 -16.12 -22.39
CA SER A 120 2.53 -17.25 -21.53
C SER A 120 2.86 -16.94 -20.06
N HIS A 121 2.27 -17.74 -19.16
CA HIS A 121 2.58 -17.66 -17.73
C HIS A 121 4.07 -17.88 -17.45
N GLN A 122 4.73 -18.82 -18.16
CA GLN A 122 6.15 -19.10 -17.97
C GLN A 122 7.04 -17.94 -18.43
N GLU A 123 6.69 -17.30 -19.55
CA GLU A 123 7.40 -16.10 -20.00
C GLU A 123 7.24 -14.94 -19.02
N THR A 124 6.06 -14.82 -18.41
CA THR A 124 5.80 -13.81 -17.38
C THR A 124 6.68 -14.05 -16.14
N VAL A 125 6.75 -15.30 -15.65
CA VAL A 125 7.64 -15.68 -14.54
C VAL A 125 9.09 -15.32 -14.85
N TRP A 126 9.59 -15.71 -16.02
CA TRP A 126 10.97 -15.41 -16.41
C TRP A 126 11.23 -13.91 -16.55
N TRP A 127 10.25 -13.16 -17.04
CA TRP A 127 10.35 -11.71 -17.12
C TRP A 127 10.42 -11.06 -15.74
N GLU A 128 9.57 -11.49 -14.79
CA GLU A 128 9.64 -11.02 -13.41
C GLU A 128 10.94 -11.44 -12.71
N ASP A 129 11.47 -12.64 -12.98
CA ASP A 129 12.76 -13.08 -12.42
C ASP A 129 13.93 -12.21 -12.93
N TRP A 130 13.86 -11.76 -14.18
CA TRP A 130 14.86 -10.88 -14.78
C TRP A 130 14.77 -9.43 -14.27
N HIS A 131 13.57 -8.85 -14.23
CA HIS A 131 13.36 -7.44 -13.88
C HIS A 131 13.19 -7.18 -12.37
N LEU A 132 12.90 -8.22 -11.59
CA LEU A 132 12.77 -8.15 -10.14
C LEU A 132 13.77 -9.14 -9.51
N PRO A 133 15.07 -8.81 -9.51
CA PRO A 133 16.08 -9.67 -8.88
C PRO A 133 15.80 -9.83 -7.38
N ALA A 134 16.37 -10.86 -6.78
CA ALA A 134 16.10 -11.25 -5.39
C ALA A 134 16.23 -10.08 -4.39
N GLU A 135 17.20 -9.18 -4.58
CA GLU A 135 17.36 -8.00 -3.71
C GLU A 135 16.16 -7.05 -3.79
N GLN A 136 15.66 -6.78 -5.00
CA GLN A 136 14.50 -5.93 -5.20
C GLN A 136 13.24 -6.56 -4.57
N ARG A 137 13.11 -7.89 -4.66
CA ARG A 137 12.03 -8.63 -4.01
C ARG A 137 12.09 -8.52 -2.49
N ARG A 138 13.28 -8.66 -1.89
CA ARG A 138 13.46 -8.46 -0.44
C ARG A 138 13.04 -7.07 0.01
N GLN A 139 13.43 -6.03 -0.74
CA GLN A 139 13.03 -4.66 -0.43
C GLN A 139 11.51 -4.44 -0.55
N LEU A 140 10.87 -5.10 -1.52
CA LEU A 140 9.42 -5.10 -1.65
C LEU A 140 8.73 -5.81 -0.49
N ASP A 141 9.27 -6.93 -0.03
CA ASP A 141 8.74 -7.66 1.12
C ASP A 141 8.83 -6.82 2.40
N GLU A 142 9.96 -6.14 2.63
CA GLU A 142 10.14 -5.23 3.77
C GLU A 142 9.20 -4.03 3.73
N LEU A 143 9.00 -3.45 2.54
CA LEU A 143 8.06 -2.36 2.33
C LEU A 143 6.63 -2.82 2.58
N THR A 144 6.25 -3.98 2.03
CA THR A 144 4.94 -4.60 2.23
C THR A 144 4.69 -4.85 3.71
N HIS A 145 5.66 -5.46 4.40
CA HIS A 145 5.59 -5.67 5.83
C HIS A 145 5.39 -4.36 6.61
N SER A 146 6.12 -3.30 6.27
CA SER A 146 5.96 -1.99 6.90
C SER A 146 4.55 -1.43 6.70
N THR A 147 3.98 -1.54 5.49
CA THR A 147 2.60 -1.08 5.23
C THR A 147 1.55 -1.92 6.00
N ILE A 148 1.80 -3.22 6.20
CA ILE A 148 0.96 -4.09 7.02
C ILE A 148 1.00 -3.67 8.49
N VAL A 149 2.19 -3.39 9.03
CA VAL A 149 2.36 -2.93 10.42
C VAL A 149 1.64 -1.59 10.65
N ILE A 150 1.75 -0.64 9.72
CA ILE A 150 1.04 0.64 9.83
C ILE A 150 -0.47 0.42 9.74
N GLY A 151 -0.91 -0.39 8.77
CA GLY A 151 -2.31 -0.76 8.59
C GLY A 151 -2.92 -1.43 9.82
N SER A 152 -2.19 -2.30 10.50
CA SER A 152 -2.69 -3.02 11.67
C SER A 152 -2.95 -2.09 12.86
N VAL A 153 -2.19 -0.99 13.00
CA VAL A 153 -2.46 0.02 14.03
C VAL A 153 -3.78 0.74 13.73
N MET A 154 -4.03 1.11 12.47
CA MET A 154 -5.30 1.73 12.05
C MET A 154 -6.49 0.77 12.24
N VAL A 155 -6.34 -0.51 11.87
CA VAL A 155 -7.36 -1.54 12.13
C VAL A 155 -7.60 -1.71 13.63
N SER A 156 -6.55 -1.72 14.45
CA SER A 156 -6.71 -1.83 15.91
C SER A 156 -7.50 -0.66 16.49
N ALA A 157 -7.30 0.56 15.96
CA ALA A 157 -8.08 1.73 16.33
C ALA A 157 -9.57 1.58 15.98
N LEU A 158 -9.88 1.06 14.78
CA LEU A 158 -11.26 0.75 14.36
C LEU A 158 -11.91 -0.29 15.28
N SER A 159 -11.22 -1.42 15.52
CA SER A 159 -11.79 -2.53 16.29
C SER A 159 -12.06 -2.15 17.75
N GLN A 160 -11.24 -1.30 18.38
CA GLN A 160 -11.50 -0.83 19.75
C GLN A 160 -12.74 0.06 19.83
N ALA A 161 -13.12 0.72 18.75
CA ALA A 161 -14.29 1.58 18.67
C ALA A 161 -15.58 0.84 18.26
N GLY A 162 -15.50 -0.47 17.98
CA GLY A 162 -16.64 -1.28 17.53
C GLY A 162 -17.03 -1.08 16.06
N TYR A 163 -16.09 -0.60 15.24
CA TYR A 163 -16.21 -0.50 13.79
C TYR A 163 -15.72 -1.77 13.08
#